data_AF-A0A7H8T3U7-F1
#
_entry.id   AF-A0A7H8T3U7-F1
#
_cell.length_a   1.000
_cell.length_b   1.000
_cell.length_c   1.000
_cell.angle_alpha   90.00
_cell.angle_beta   90.00
_cell.angle_gamma   90.00
#
_symmetry.space_group_name_H-M   'P 1'
#
loop_
_entity.id
_entity.type
_entity.pdbx_description
1 polymer ?
#
loop_
_entity_poly.entity_id
_entity_poly.type
_entity_poly.pdbx_seq_one_letter_code
_entity_poly.pdbx_strand_id
1 'polypeptide(L)'
;MSVDQLPARMREFVNYLDGLTARLDQGGGWCAVFWQRDPEGMRACLAGREVPPWDVVESLLQDLAGQYGPGGAGPETERARALHAAALAAYDARPGGRDAIRDRLDVMLREQHYAAERQAELSRLLTSATSRDQAEAIRLDLAWARDDHERATARCAELRFRMTDLDRRAAIARERAIQRDRFGEGRADGGSAADPAEWHARAGAPDGPGPGQERIGAGAPHGPGPGQERIAGPYVAESAARVPDEPDTRHTPEPHTDPAPVPKQRKRRRGGARFAGMVEEEAAPVVVPPTAEPVLPTLPAQPAATTRRTPRGARFAGADDDGAAVTPEPQVQAAGPEDRREVAGSVEALVRLRREGRSGEAHVLLVEAAHWPAVRLPLLAAEMQRAGLGADWATLLWEAASLPAEGLVAAADALTAAGRAEDGEQILRQGVLRPAPEIGQAVLGLTGAGRRREVHALLDAYVRVRTPEEAARSVETDPRALVPLLLEAARGVSEECRWDLVHALRVAGFTA
;
A
#
# COMPACT_ATOMS: atom_id res chain seq x y z
N MET A 1 -3.87 30.20 -10.39
CA MET A 1 -3.62 28.75 -10.61
C MET A 1 -4.78 28.20 -11.41
N SER A 2 -4.54 27.53 -12.54
CA SER A 2 -5.63 26.89 -13.30
C SER A 2 -5.94 25.55 -12.65
N VAL A 3 -7.20 25.28 -12.34
CA VAL A 3 -7.64 23.93 -11.97
C VAL A 3 -7.54 23.07 -13.24
N ASP A 4 -6.79 21.98 -13.18
CA ASP A 4 -6.62 21.05 -14.31
C ASP A 4 -7.98 20.43 -14.66
N GLN A 5 -8.66 21.00 -15.66
CA GLN A 5 -9.86 20.38 -16.20
C GLN A 5 -9.47 19.08 -16.89
N LEU A 6 -10.10 17.97 -16.48
CA LEU A 6 -9.99 16.70 -17.20
C LEU A 6 -10.28 16.92 -18.69
N PRO A 7 -9.45 16.39 -19.62
CA PRO A 7 -9.71 16.45 -21.05
C PRO A 7 -11.13 15.96 -21.37
N ALA A 8 -11.81 16.60 -22.32
CA ALA A 8 -13.23 16.32 -22.59
C ALA A 8 -13.51 14.82 -22.83
N ARG A 9 -12.63 14.12 -23.55
CA ARG A 9 -12.70 12.66 -23.78
C ARG A 9 -12.58 11.82 -22.52
N MET A 10 -11.82 12.28 -21.52
CA MET A 10 -11.75 11.60 -20.23
C MET A 10 -13.06 11.75 -19.47
N ARG A 11 -13.64 12.96 -19.42
CA ARG A 11 -14.95 13.20 -18.76
C ARG A 11 -16.07 12.38 -19.41
N GLU A 12 -16.05 12.29 -20.75
CA GLU A 12 -17.02 11.49 -21.53
C GLU A 12 -16.98 10.00 -21.14
N PHE A 13 -15.78 9.42 -21.02
CA PHE A 13 -15.59 8.02 -20.59
C PHE A 13 -15.87 7.81 -19.09
N VAL A 14 -15.50 8.75 -18.22
CA VAL A 14 -15.78 8.68 -16.77
C VAL A 14 -17.29 8.66 -16.52
N ASN A 15 -18.04 9.61 -17.11
CA ASN A 15 -19.49 9.65 -16.98
C ASN A 15 -20.15 8.36 -17.51
N TYR A 16 -19.55 7.74 -18.53
CA TYR A 16 -19.98 6.43 -19.05
C TYR A 16 -19.72 5.30 -18.05
N LEU A 17 -18.52 5.26 -17.44
CA LEU A 17 -18.14 4.24 -16.45
C LEU A 17 -18.93 4.37 -15.14
N ASP A 18 -19.19 5.60 -14.68
CA ASP A 18 -20.09 5.87 -13.56
C ASP A 18 -21.51 5.36 -13.87
N GLY A 19 -22.02 5.67 -15.06
CA GLY A 19 -23.34 5.20 -15.52
C GLY A 19 -23.43 3.68 -15.72
N LEU A 20 -22.33 3.02 -16.10
CA LEU A 20 -22.22 1.57 -16.19
C LEU A 20 -22.25 0.94 -14.79
N THR A 21 -21.35 1.36 -13.90
CA THR A 21 -21.24 0.81 -12.54
C THR A 21 -22.47 1.07 -11.67
N ALA A 22 -23.16 2.20 -11.85
CA ALA A 22 -24.43 2.49 -11.17
C ALA A 22 -25.60 1.58 -11.59
N ARG A 23 -25.48 0.83 -12.69
CA ARG A 23 -26.47 -0.15 -13.16
C ARG A 23 -26.15 -1.58 -12.72
N LEU A 24 -24.95 -1.83 -12.19
CA LEU A 24 -24.51 -3.15 -11.76
C LEU A 24 -24.90 -3.40 -10.30
N ASP A 25 -25.13 -4.67 -9.97
CA ASP A 25 -25.22 -5.09 -8.58
C ASP A 25 -23.85 -4.92 -7.92
N GLN A 26 -23.79 -4.24 -6.78
CA GLN A 26 -22.55 -4.03 -6.03
C GLN A 26 -22.25 -5.20 -5.07
N GLY A 27 -23.21 -6.11 -4.86
CA GLY A 27 -23.05 -7.32 -4.06
C GLY A 27 -22.68 -8.58 -4.86
N GLY A 28 -22.57 -8.49 -6.19
CA GLY A 28 -22.28 -9.64 -7.06
C GLY A 28 -21.52 -9.30 -8.34
N GLY A 29 -21.18 -10.34 -9.10
CA GLY A 29 -20.44 -10.23 -10.36
C GLY A 29 -18.99 -9.76 -10.20
N TRP A 30 -18.35 -9.47 -11.33
CA TRP A 30 -16.99 -8.91 -11.38
C TRP A 30 -16.91 -7.52 -10.75
N CYS A 31 -17.98 -6.73 -10.82
CA CYS A 31 -18.07 -5.42 -10.17
C CYS A 31 -17.78 -5.50 -8.66
N ALA A 32 -18.42 -6.44 -7.95
CA ALA A 32 -18.16 -6.66 -6.53
C ALA A 32 -16.72 -7.14 -6.28
N VAL A 33 -16.21 -8.09 -7.08
CA VAL A 33 -14.83 -8.60 -6.97
C VAL A 33 -13.80 -7.47 -7.14
N PHE A 34 -13.96 -6.61 -8.14
CA PHE A 34 -13.08 -5.47 -8.39
C PHE A 34 -13.13 -4.42 -7.27
N TRP A 35 -14.31 -4.19 -6.68
CA TRP A 35 -14.46 -3.29 -5.52
C TRP A 35 -13.88 -3.86 -4.22
N GLN A 36 -14.02 -5.17 -3.99
CA GLN A 36 -13.41 -5.85 -2.85
C GLN A 36 -11.88 -5.84 -2.97
N ARG A 37 -11.35 -6.06 -4.18
CA ARG A 37 -9.89 -6.20 -4.39
C ARG A 37 -9.13 -4.87 -4.53
N ASP A 38 -9.65 -3.89 -5.27
CA ASP A 38 -9.01 -2.58 -5.42
C ASP A 38 -10.02 -1.41 -5.33
N PRO A 39 -10.54 -1.13 -4.12
CA PRO A 39 -11.44 -0.02 -3.90
C PRO A 39 -10.77 1.34 -4.16
N GLU A 40 -9.43 1.44 -4.12
CA GLU A 40 -8.72 2.67 -4.46
C GLU A 40 -8.58 2.87 -5.97
N GLY A 41 -8.26 1.81 -6.71
CA GLY A 41 -8.19 1.80 -8.17
C GLY A 41 -9.54 2.02 -8.82
N MET A 42 -10.62 1.41 -8.30
CA MET A 42 -11.98 1.69 -8.75
C MET A 42 -12.33 3.18 -8.55
N ARG A 43 -12.08 3.74 -7.35
CA ARG A 43 -12.22 5.18 -7.10
C ARG A 43 -11.28 6.05 -7.95
N ALA A 44 -10.14 5.54 -8.42
CA ALA A 44 -9.23 6.27 -9.30
C ALA A 44 -9.72 6.31 -10.75
N CYS A 45 -10.33 5.21 -11.23
CA CYS A 45 -10.95 5.12 -12.54
C CYS A 45 -12.21 6.00 -12.62
N LEU A 46 -13.11 5.88 -11.64
CA LEU A 46 -14.34 6.69 -11.54
C LEU A 46 -14.03 8.18 -11.31
N ALA A 47 -12.93 8.52 -10.63
CA ALA A 47 -12.46 9.91 -10.56
C ALA A 47 -11.67 10.38 -11.80
N GLY A 48 -11.54 9.55 -12.85
CA GLY A 48 -10.77 9.83 -14.07
C GLY A 48 -9.29 10.15 -13.85
N ARG A 49 -8.72 9.72 -12.72
CA ARG A 49 -7.29 9.85 -12.41
C ARG A 49 -6.47 8.78 -13.14
N GLU A 50 -7.08 7.64 -13.40
CA GLU A 50 -6.55 6.52 -14.20
C GLU A 50 -7.60 6.07 -15.22
N VAL A 51 -7.17 5.35 -16.26
CA VAL A 51 -8.09 4.65 -17.18
C VAL A 51 -8.01 3.16 -16.83
N PRO A 52 -9.16 2.47 -16.61
CA PRO A 52 -9.15 1.04 -16.31
C PRO A 52 -8.59 0.26 -17.51
N PRO A 53 -7.92 -0.89 -17.27
CA PRO A 53 -7.62 -1.86 -18.31
C PRO A 53 -8.88 -2.27 -19.09
N TRP A 54 -8.76 -2.56 -20.39
CA TRP A 54 -9.93 -2.95 -21.19
C TRP A 54 -10.64 -4.20 -20.63
N ASP A 55 -9.89 -5.17 -20.13
CA ASP A 55 -10.42 -6.42 -19.58
C ASP A 55 -11.26 -6.21 -18.29
N VAL A 56 -11.05 -5.11 -17.57
CA VAL A 56 -11.92 -4.71 -16.44
C VAL A 56 -13.24 -4.17 -16.98
N VAL A 57 -13.21 -3.30 -17.99
CA VAL A 57 -14.43 -2.77 -18.65
C VAL A 57 -15.22 -3.89 -19.30
N GLU A 58 -14.54 -4.86 -19.93
CA GLU A 58 -15.14 -6.03 -20.56
C GLU A 58 -15.84 -6.94 -19.55
N SER A 59 -15.23 -7.20 -18.37
CA SER A 59 -15.89 -7.93 -17.28
C SER A 59 -17.09 -7.18 -16.69
N LEU A 60 -17.06 -5.85 -16.56
CA LEU A 60 -18.24 -5.06 -16.15
C LEU A 60 -19.37 -5.10 -17.19
N LEU A 61 -19.04 -5.18 -18.48
CA LEU A 61 -20.01 -5.38 -19.56
C LEU A 61 -20.57 -6.81 -19.59
N GLN A 62 -19.80 -7.80 -19.16
CA GLN A 62 -20.28 -9.18 -18.97
C GLN A 62 -21.28 -9.28 -17.80
N ASP A 63 -21.01 -8.62 -16.66
CA ASP A 63 -21.98 -8.50 -15.56
C ASP A 63 -23.30 -7.88 -16.05
N LEU A 64 -23.19 -6.79 -16.81
CA LEU A 64 -24.35 -6.12 -17.40
C LEU A 64 -25.12 -7.05 -18.34
N ALA A 65 -24.42 -7.79 -19.21
CA ALA A 65 -25.03 -8.77 -20.10
C ALA A 65 -25.75 -9.89 -19.32
N GLY A 66 -25.20 -10.33 -18.18
CA GLY A 66 -25.82 -11.30 -17.29
C GLY A 66 -27.19 -10.87 -16.76
N GLN A 67 -27.41 -9.56 -16.57
CA GLN A 67 -28.69 -9.02 -16.09
C GLN A 67 -29.76 -8.91 -17.19
N TYR A 68 -29.37 -8.69 -18.45
CA TYR A 68 -30.31 -8.48 -19.59
C TYR A 68 -30.42 -9.70 -20.53
N GLY A 69 -29.61 -10.74 -20.33
CA GLY A 69 -29.63 -11.97 -21.11
C GLY A 69 -28.80 -11.94 -22.41
N PRO A 70 -28.71 -13.10 -23.11
CA PRO A 70 -27.83 -13.25 -24.27
C PRO A 70 -28.17 -12.28 -25.40
N GLY A 71 -27.19 -11.46 -25.81
CA GLY A 71 -27.28 -10.54 -26.95
C GLY A 71 -27.44 -9.06 -26.60
N GLY A 72 -27.72 -8.69 -25.35
CA GLY A 72 -28.01 -7.30 -24.96
C GLY A 72 -26.83 -6.32 -25.02
N ALA A 73 -25.58 -6.80 -25.01
CA ALA A 73 -24.40 -5.96 -24.79
C ALA A 73 -23.59 -5.57 -26.05
N GLY A 74 -23.89 -6.09 -27.25
CA GLY A 74 -23.07 -5.86 -28.45
C GLY A 74 -22.82 -4.37 -28.78
N PRO A 75 -23.87 -3.57 -29.04
CA PRO A 75 -23.73 -2.13 -29.31
C PRO A 75 -23.15 -1.34 -28.14
N GLU A 76 -23.39 -1.80 -26.91
CA GLU A 76 -22.87 -1.17 -25.69
C GLU A 76 -21.36 -1.40 -25.55
N THR A 77 -20.86 -2.60 -25.88
CA THR A 77 -19.44 -2.92 -25.93
C THR A 77 -18.71 -2.12 -27.02
N GLU A 78 -19.29 -1.97 -28.21
CA GLU A 78 -18.72 -1.12 -29.27
C GLU A 78 -18.61 0.34 -28.83
N ARG A 79 -19.66 0.88 -28.19
CA ARG A 79 -19.68 2.22 -27.60
C ARG A 79 -18.62 2.38 -26.51
N ALA A 80 -18.56 1.45 -25.56
CA ALA A 80 -17.57 1.44 -24.50
C ALA A 80 -16.14 1.43 -25.06
N ARG A 81 -15.88 0.62 -26.10
CA ARG A 81 -14.58 0.51 -26.76
C ARG A 81 -14.15 1.81 -27.45
N ALA A 82 -15.09 2.48 -28.12
CA ALA A 82 -14.84 3.79 -28.73
C ALA A 82 -14.50 4.87 -27.69
N LEU A 83 -15.26 4.93 -26.59
CA LEU A 83 -15.04 5.88 -25.50
C LEU A 83 -13.72 5.60 -24.75
N HIS A 84 -13.45 4.33 -24.43
CA HIS A 84 -12.21 3.88 -23.78
C HIS A 84 -10.99 4.25 -24.62
N ALA A 85 -10.98 3.90 -25.92
CA ALA A 85 -9.88 4.22 -26.82
C ALA A 85 -9.63 5.73 -26.94
N ALA A 86 -10.69 6.55 -26.97
CA ALA A 86 -10.57 8.01 -27.00
C ALA A 86 -10.02 8.61 -25.69
N ALA A 87 -10.45 8.08 -24.54
CA ALA A 87 -9.94 8.49 -23.23
C ALA A 87 -8.48 8.06 -23.03
N LEU A 88 -8.14 6.82 -23.42
CA LEU A 88 -6.79 6.27 -23.33
C LEU A 88 -5.79 7.05 -24.20
N ALA A 89 -6.17 7.38 -25.44
CA ALA A 89 -5.38 8.23 -26.32
C ALA A 89 -5.14 9.64 -25.73
N ALA A 90 -6.13 10.22 -25.04
CA ALA A 90 -5.98 11.50 -24.35
C ALA A 90 -5.12 11.39 -23.08
N TYR A 91 -5.18 10.25 -22.37
CA TYR A 91 -4.38 9.95 -21.18
C TYR A 91 -2.88 9.81 -21.51
N ASP A 92 -2.58 9.08 -22.59
CA ASP A 92 -1.22 8.77 -23.04
C ASP A 92 -0.53 9.97 -23.71
N ALA A 93 -1.30 10.90 -24.28
CA ALA A 93 -0.78 12.13 -24.89
C ALA A 93 -0.36 13.23 -23.87
N ARG A 94 -0.56 13.02 -22.56
CA ARG A 94 -0.15 13.99 -21.53
C ARG A 94 1.38 14.05 -21.37
N PRO A 95 1.94 15.17 -20.87
CA PRO A 95 3.37 15.25 -20.56
C PRO A 95 3.83 14.12 -19.63
N GLY A 96 4.86 13.36 -20.05
CA GLY A 96 5.35 12.18 -19.35
C GLY A 96 4.55 10.88 -19.59
N GLY A 97 3.54 10.88 -20.48
CA GLY A 97 2.71 9.71 -20.76
C GLY A 97 3.51 8.48 -21.23
N ARG A 98 4.53 8.67 -22.08
CA ARG A 98 5.44 7.59 -22.51
C ARG A 98 6.18 6.94 -21.33
N ASP A 99 6.71 7.75 -20.42
CA ASP A 99 7.42 7.25 -19.24
C ASP A 99 6.45 6.54 -18.28
N ALA A 100 5.21 7.04 -18.14
CA ALA A 100 4.17 6.38 -17.36
C ALA A 100 3.73 5.03 -17.97
N ILE A 101 3.65 4.90 -19.31
CA ILE A 101 3.39 3.62 -19.98
C ILE A 101 4.55 2.65 -19.73
N ARG A 102 5.81 3.10 -19.79
CA ARG A 102 6.99 2.27 -19.47
C ARG A 102 6.97 1.82 -18.01
N ASP A 103 6.83 2.75 -17.07
CA ASP A 103 6.74 2.44 -15.63
C ASP A 103 5.62 1.42 -15.35
N ARG A 104 4.48 1.53 -16.05
CA ARG A 104 3.34 0.60 -15.94
C ARG A 104 3.60 -0.77 -16.58
N LEU A 105 4.32 -0.82 -17.71
CA LEU A 105 4.75 -2.05 -18.34
C LEU A 105 5.75 -2.81 -17.45
N ASP A 106 6.70 -2.09 -16.84
CA ASP A 106 7.68 -2.69 -15.92
C ASP A 106 6.99 -3.33 -14.70
N VAL A 107 5.93 -2.70 -14.18
CA VAL A 107 5.05 -3.32 -13.15
C VAL A 107 4.35 -4.55 -13.70
N MET A 108 3.63 -4.43 -14.83
CA MET A 108 2.83 -5.54 -15.38
C MET A 108 3.67 -6.76 -15.79
N LEU A 109 4.95 -6.58 -16.15
CA LEU A 109 5.88 -7.68 -16.41
C LEU A 109 6.26 -8.45 -15.14
N ARG A 110 6.28 -7.79 -13.97
CA ARG A 110 6.46 -8.48 -12.67
C ARG A 110 5.19 -9.25 -12.30
N GLU A 111 4.01 -8.65 -12.47
CA GLU A 111 2.72 -9.34 -12.28
C GLU A 111 2.61 -10.58 -13.17
N GLN A 112 2.99 -10.47 -14.46
CA GLN A 112 2.97 -11.57 -15.42
C GLN A 112 3.88 -12.74 -14.97
N HIS A 113 5.07 -12.41 -14.44
CA HIS A 113 6.02 -13.40 -13.92
C HIS A 113 5.50 -14.07 -12.64
N TYR A 114 5.01 -13.28 -11.69
CA TYR A 114 4.42 -13.77 -10.44
C TYR A 114 3.25 -14.72 -10.70
N ALA A 115 2.30 -14.34 -11.56
CA ALA A 115 1.17 -15.19 -11.93
C ALA A 115 1.63 -16.50 -12.60
N ALA A 116 2.68 -16.46 -13.43
CA ALA A 116 3.28 -17.66 -14.02
C ALA A 116 3.93 -18.58 -12.97
N GLU A 117 4.66 -18.02 -12.00
CA GLU A 117 5.27 -18.76 -10.90
C GLU A 117 4.21 -19.40 -10.00
N ARG A 118 3.16 -18.65 -9.64
CA ARG A 118 2.04 -19.13 -8.84
C ARG A 118 1.25 -20.22 -9.56
N GLN A 119 1.00 -20.07 -10.86
CA GLN A 119 0.40 -21.13 -11.69
C GLN A 119 1.26 -22.41 -11.71
N ALA A 120 2.59 -22.27 -11.81
CA ALA A 120 3.51 -23.42 -11.79
C ALA A 120 3.60 -24.08 -10.41
N GLU A 121 3.53 -23.30 -9.32
CA GLU A 121 3.48 -23.78 -7.94
C GLU A 121 2.19 -24.58 -7.67
N LEU A 122 1.02 -23.99 -7.94
CA LEU A 122 -0.27 -24.64 -7.76
C LEU A 122 -0.40 -25.91 -8.62
N SER A 123 0.19 -25.93 -9.83
CA SER A 123 0.28 -27.14 -10.65
C SER A 123 1.13 -28.26 -10.01
N ARG A 124 2.20 -27.92 -9.29
CA ARG A 124 2.99 -28.89 -8.50
C ARG A 124 2.20 -29.37 -7.29
N LEU A 125 1.61 -28.46 -6.52
CA LEU A 125 0.81 -28.77 -5.33
C LEU A 125 -0.37 -29.70 -5.66
N LEU A 126 -1.05 -29.47 -6.79
CA LEU A 126 -2.14 -30.32 -7.28
C LEU A 126 -1.67 -31.75 -7.60
N THR A 127 -0.42 -31.92 -8.04
CA THR A 127 0.19 -33.23 -8.32
C THR A 127 0.51 -33.99 -7.02
N SER A 128 0.81 -33.27 -5.93
CA SER A 128 1.09 -33.83 -4.60
C SER A 128 -0.13 -33.90 -3.65
N ALA A 129 -1.32 -33.50 -4.11
CA ALA A 129 -2.51 -33.44 -3.25
C ALA A 129 -2.91 -34.83 -2.74
N THR A 130 -3.10 -34.95 -1.43
CA THR A 130 -3.37 -36.24 -0.75
C THR A 130 -4.85 -36.50 -0.50
N SER A 131 -5.69 -35.48 -0.67
CA SER A 131 -7.15 -35.58 -0.55
C SER A 131 -7.87 -34.94 -1.73
N ARG A 132 -9.13 -35.33 -1.93
CA ARG A 132 -9.99 -34.78 -2.98
C ARG A 132 -10.26 -33.30 -2.74
N ASP A 133 -10.60 -32.93 -1.51
CA ASP A 133 -11.01 -31.57 -1.14
C ASP A 133 -9.83 -30.59 -1.29
N GLN A 134 -8.62 -31.02 -0.88
CA GLN A 134 -7.39 -30.27 -1.13
C GLN A 134 -7.14 -30.08 -2.64
N ALA A 135 -7.35 -31.13 -3.44
CA ALA A 135 -7.21 -31.03 -4.90
C ALA A 135 -8.30 -30.17 -5.56
N GLU A 136 -9.51 -30.06 -4.98
CA GLU A 136 -10.56 -29.16 -5.46
C GLU A 136 -10.28 -27.69 -5.10
N ALA A 137 -9.80 -27.41 -3.88
CA ALA A 137 -9.32 -26.08 -3.49
C ALA A 137 -8.16 -25.60 -4.40
N ILE A 138 -7.10 -26.41 -4.56
CA ILE A 138 -5.96 -26.04 -5.42
C ILE A 138 -6.38 -25.86 -6.89
N ARG A 139 -7.41 -26.58 -7.38
CA ARG A 139 -7.94 -26.36 -8.74
C ARG A 139 -8.64 -25.01 -8.89
N LEU A 140 -9.33 -24.53 -7.85
CA LEU A 140 -9.94 -23.21 -7.84
C LEU A 140 -8.86 -22.13 -7.89
N ASP A 141 -7.87 -22.19 -7.00
CA ASP A 141 -6.73 -21.27 -6.98
C ASP A 141 -5.97 -21.26 -8.32
N LEU A 142 -5.79 -22.45 -8.92
CA LEU A 142 -5.11 -22.59 -10.21
C LEU A 142 -5.92 -22.00 -11.37
N ALA A 143 -7.26 -21.96 -11.28
CA ALA A 143 -8.10 -21.26 -12.26
C ALA A 143 -7.92 -19.74 -12.14
N TRP A 144 -7.90 -19.20 -10.92
CA TRP A 144 -7.61 -17.78 -10.66
C TRP A 144 -6.21 -17.37 -11.14
N ALA A 145 -5.17 -18.14 -10.79
CA ALA A 145 -3.80 -17.85 -11.21
C ALA A 145 -3.61 -17.88 -12.75
N ARG A 146 -4.42 -18.66 -13.46
CA ARG A 146 -4.45 -18.67 -14.94
C ARG A 146 -5.12 -17.43 -15.51
N ASP A 147 -6.30 -17.05 -15.02
CA ASP A 147 -6.99 -15.81 -15.43
C ASP A 147 -6.10 -14.58 -15.20
N ASP A 148 -5.43 -14.53 -14.05
CA ASP A 148 -4.44 -13.49 -13.73
C ASP A 148 -3.26 -13.46 -14.70
N HIS A 149 -2.68 -14.61 -15.03
CA HIS A 149 -1.57 -14.70 -15.97
C HIS A 149 -2.00 -14.30 -17.39
N GLU A 150 -3.20 -14.68 -17.82
CA GLU A 150 -3.79 -14.29 -19.10
C GLU A 150 -4.06 -12.79 -19.17
N ARG A 151 -4.68 -12.20 -18.13
CA ARG A 151 -4.92 -10.74 -18.02
C ARG A 151 -3.61 -9.95 -17.97
N ALA A 152 -2.63 -10.38 -17.17
CA ALA A 152 -1.32 -9.72 -17.10
C ALA A 152 -0.59 -9.79 -18.46
N THR A 153 -0.67 -10.92 -19.16
CA THR A 153 -0.12 -11.10 -20.50
C THR A 153 -0.79 -10.18 -21.53
N ALA A 154 -2.12 -10.10 -21.53
CA ALA A 154 -2.89 -9.20 -22.39
C ALA A 154 -2.55 -7.72 -22.14
N ARG A 155 -2.49 -7.30 -20.87
CA ARG A 155 -2.11 -5.93 -20.47
C ARG A 155 -0.67 -5.60 -20.85
N CYS A 156 0.28 -6.54 -20.74
CA CYS A 156 1.64 -6.38 -21.26
C CYS A 156 1.67 -6.15 -22.77
N ALA A 157 0.85 -6.87 -23.55
CA ALA A 157 0.74 -6.66 -24.99
C ALA A 157 0.12 -5.30 -25.34
N GLU A 158 -0.95 -4.90 -24.63
CA GLU A 158 -1.60 -3.59 -24.78
C GLU A 158 -0.63 -2.42 -24.52
N LEU A 159 0.14 -2.47 -23.43
CA LEU A 159 1.08 -1.42 -23.05
C LEU A 159 2.24 -1.29 -24.07
N ARG A 160 2.75 -2.41 -24.58
CA ARG A 160 3.74 -2.42 -25.69
C ARG A 160 3.17 -1.82 -26.98
N PHE A 161 1.93 -2.16 -27.32
CA PHE A 161 1.24 -1.57 -28.48
C PHE A 161 1.05 -0.07 -28.32
N ARG A 162 0.57 0.40 -27.17
CA ARG A 162 0.37 1.82 -26.85
C ARG A 162 1.65 2.64 -26.91
N MET A 163 2.75 2.10 -26.37
CA MET A 163 4.07 2.75 -26.48
C MET A 163 4.51 2.88 -27.94
N THR A 164 4.31 1.84 -28.75
CA THR A 164 4.64 1.84 -30.18
C THR A 164 3.78 2.84 -30.97
N ASP A 165 2.49 2.92 -30.67
CA ASP A 165 1.57 3.85 -31.33
C ASP A 165 1.81 5.30 -30.90
N LEU A 166 2.16 5.55 -29.64
CA LEU A 166 2.57 6.88 -29.16
C LEU A 166 3.85 7.36 -29.83
N ASP A 167 4.87 6.49 -29.96
CA ASP A 167 6.12 6.80 -30.66
C ASP A 167 5.86 7.04 -32.17
N ARG A 168 4.95 6.27 -32.80
CA ARG A 168 4.50 6.51 -34.19
C ARG A 168 3.80 7.87 -34.36
N ARG A 169 2.86 8.22 -33.47
CA ARG A 169 2.17 9.52 -33.49
C ARG A 169 3.14 10.68 -33.32
N ALA A 170 4.13 10.53 -32.43
CA ALA A 170 5.19 11.52 -32.23
C ALA A 170 6.06 11.70 -33.49
N ALA A 171 6.39 10.62 -34.21
CA ALA A 171 7.10 10.71 -35.48
C ALA A 171 6.29 11.48 -36.56
N ILE A 172 5.01 11.12 -36.75
CA ILE A 172 4.11 11.80 -37.71
C ILE A 172 3.94 13.29 -37.35
N ALA A 173 3.86 13.63 -36.06
CA ALA A 173 3.77 15.02 -35.62
C ALA A 173 5.04 15.84 -35.96
N ARG A 174 6.22 15.25 -35.78
CA ARG A 174 7.51 15.87 -36.16
C ARG A 174 7.62 16.05 -37.68
N GLU A 175 7.24 15.05 -38.46
CA GLU A 175 7.27 15.14 -39.93
C GLU A 175 6.36 16.27 -40.44
N ARG A 176 5.14 16.40 -39.89
CA ARG A 176 4.21 17.49 -40.21
C ARG A 176 4.72 18.87 -39.80
N ALA A 177 5.51 18.97 -38.72
CA ALA A 177 6.17 20.22 -38.35
C ALA A 177 7.24 20.59 -39.40
N ILE A 178 8.14 19.66 -39.72
CA ILE A 178 9.19 19.85 -40.75
C ILE A 178 8.60 20.22 -42.11
N GLN A 179 7.47 19.62 -42.50
CA GLN A 179 6.75 19.98 -43.73
C GLN A 179 6.18 21.41 -43.65
N ARG A 180 5.59 21.82 -42.52
CA ARG A 180 5.08 23.19 -42.34
C ARG A 180 6.18 24.23 -42.39
N ASP A 181 7.32 23.98 -41.75
CA ASP A 181 8.46 24.90 -41.77
C ASP A 181 8.99 25.07 -43.20
N ARG A 182 9.15 23.96 -43.94
CA ARG A 182 9.58 23.95 -45.35
C ARG A 182 8.61 24.66 -46.30
N PHE A 183 7.30 24.65 -46.03
CA PHE A 183 6.31 25.42 -46.81
C PHE A 183 6.11 26.85 -46.27
N GLY A 184 6.57 27.15 -45.05
CA GLY A 184 6.52 28.48 -44.43
C GLY A 184 7.63 29.43 -44.88
N GLU A 185 8.84 28.90 -45.14
CA GLU A 185 9.97 29.68 -45.67
C GLU A 185 9.74 30.22 -47.10
N GLY A 186 8.70 29.75 -47.80
CA GLY A 186 8.36 30.17 -49.16
C GLY A 186 7.66 31.55 -49.29
N ARG A 187 7.54 32.34 -48.21
CA ARG A 187 6.85 33.65 -48.25
C ARG A 187 7.59 34.79 -47.52
N ALA A 188 8.92 34.72 -47.45
CA ALA A 188 9.74 35.76 -46.85
C ALA A 188 10.92 36.18 -47.76
N ASP A 189 10.61 36.72 -48.94
CA ASP A 189 11.50 37.69 -49.60
C ASP A 189 10.67 38.71 -50.41
N GLY A 190 11.18 39.94 -50.56
CA GLY A 190 10.48 41.09 -51.13
C GLY A 190 9.94 42.08 -50.08
N GLY A 191 10.83 42.71 -49.32
CA GLY A 191 10.48 43.68 -48.27
C GLY A 191 10.45 45.15 -48.70
N SER A 192 10.22 46.04 -47.73
CA SER A 192 10.85 47.37 -47.65
C SER A 192 10.77 47.88 -46.22
N ALA A 193 11.79 48.61 -45.78
CA ALA A 193 11.83 49.24 -44.47
C ALA A 193 11.04 50.56 -44.44
N ALA A 194 10.37 50.83 -43.31
CA ALA A 194 9.96 52.16 -42.89
C ALA A 194 9.84 52.20 -41.35
N ASP A 195 10.38 53.26 -40.74
CA ASP A 195 10.45 53.47 -39.28
C ASP A 195 9.10 53.94 -38.67
N PRO A 196 8.95 53.95 -37.32
CA PRO A 196 7.66 54.16 -36.66
C PRO A 196 7.33 55.63 -36.33
N ALA A 197 6.30 56.15 -36.99
CA ALA A 197 5.41 57.27 -36.59
C ALA A 197 4.12 57.09 -37.41
N GLU A 198 2.90 57.48 -37.01
CA GLU A 198 2.45 58.40 -35.97
C GLU A 198 0.98 58.04 -35.60
N TRP A 199 0.48 58.48 -34.45
CA TRP A 199 -0.90 58.21 -34.02
C TRP A 199 -1.80 59.43 -34.29
N HIS A 200 -3.00 59.22 -34.88
CA HIS A 200 -4.27 59.97 -34.74
C HIS A 200 -4.99 60.43 -36.03
N ALA A 201 -6.25 59.98 -36.15
CA ALA A 201 -7.42 60.62 -36.82
C ALA A 201 -7.32 60.93 -38.34
N ARG A 202 -8.39 60.96 -39.14
CA ARG A 202 -9.83 61.23 -38.90
C ARG A 202 -10.70 60.63 -40.03
N ALA A 203 -12.01 60.57 -39.83
CA ALA A 203 -12.99 59.98 -40.75
C ALA A 203 -13.17 60.72 -42.10
N GLY A 204 -13.63 59.98 -43.12
CA GLY A 204 -14.16 60.52 -44.38
C GLY A 204 -14.53 59.43 -45.41
N ALA A 205 -15.82 59.19 -45.63
CA ALA A 205 -16.35 58.61 -46.88
C ALA A 205 -16.50 59.77 -47.91
N PRO A 206 -16.66 59.57 -49.25
CA PRO A 206 -17.81 58.83 -49.80
C PRO A 206 -17.64 58.11 -51.17
N ASP A 207 -18.74 57.49 -51.61
CA ASP A 207 -19.22 57.23 -52.99
C ASP A 207 -18.47 56.36 -54.02
N GLY A 208 -19.27 55.57 -54.75
CA GLY A 208 -18.88 54.76 -55.93
C GLY A 208 -18.97 55.55 -57.26
N PRO A 209 -19.09 54.90 -58.45
CA PRO A 209 -20.01 53.79 -58.72
C PRO A 209 -19.43 52.62 -59.56
N GLY A 210 -20.23 51.56 -59.78
CA GLY A 210 -19.95 50.47 -60.72
C GLY A 210 -20.87 50.47 -61.95
N PRO A 211 -20.54 49.67 -62.99
CA PRO A 211 -21.50 48.68 -63.54
C PRO A 211 -20.80 47.35 -63.94
N GLY A 212 -21.48 46.22 -64.21
CA GLY A 212 -22.90 45.84 -64.07
C GLY A 212 -23.23 44.49 -64.76
N GLN A 213 -24.30 43.80 -64.29
CA GLN A 213 -25.02 42.64 -64.90
C GLN A 213 -24.24 41.30 -65.01
N GLU A 214 -24.86 40.09 -64.95
CA GLU A 214 -26.23 39.65 -65.26
C GLU A 214 -26.97 38.84 -64.13
N ARG A 215 -28.25 38.47 -64.37
CA ARG A 215 -29.17 37.68 -63.49
C ARG A 215 -29.24 36.21 -63.99
N ILE A 216 -29.87 35.20 -63.35
CA ILE A 216 -31.29 34.92 -62.96
C ILE A 216 -31.25 33.61 -62.09
N GLY A 217 -32.13 33.24 -61.14
CA GLY A 217 -33.38 33.80 -60.59
C GLY A 217 -33.77 33.06 -59.28
N ALA A 218 -34.59 33.66 -58.40
CA ALA A 218 -36.00 33.31 -58.14
C ALA A 218 -36.26 31.91 -57.52
N GLY A 219 -36.91 31.77 -56.35
CA GLY A 219 -37.49 32.80 -55.47
C GLY A 219 -38.12 32.24 -54.18
N ALA A 220 -38.75 33.11 -53.38
CA ALA A 220 -39.49 32.79 -52.14
C ALA A 220 -40.59 33.84 -51.87
N PRO A 221 -41.63 33.51 -51.07
CA PRO A 221 -42.43 34.49 -50.32
C PRO A 221 -42.35 34.22 -48.78
N HIS A 222 -41.97 35.18 -47.92
CA HIS A 222 -42.85 36.08 -47.15
C HIS A 222 -43.95 35.34 -46.34
N GLY A 223 -44.05 35.37 -44.99
CA GLY A 223 -44.00 36.45 -43.96
C GLY A 223 -45.35 36.43 -43.18
N PRO A 224 -45.62 37.15 -42.05
CA PRO A 224 -44.82 38.01 -41.14
C PRO A 224 -44.90 37.61 -39.62
N GLY A 225 -44.40 38.43 -38.68
CA GLY A 225 -44.61 38.31 -37.19
C GLY A 225 -45.79 39.16 -36.68
N PRO A 226 -45.84 39.64 -35.40
CA PRO A 226 -45.01 39.39 -34.19
C PRO A 226 -45.85 39.01 -32.93
N GLY A 227 -45.25 38.89 -31.73
CA GLY A 227 -46.01 38.79 -30.46
C GLY A 227 -45.15 38.74 -29.18
N GLN A 228 -45.46 39.58 -28.18
CA GLN A 228 -44.90 39.54 -26.83
C GLN A 228 -45.81 38.74 -25.90
N GLU A 229 -45.27 38.01 -24.92
CA GLU A 229 -45.88 37.95 -23.58
C GLU A 229 -44.91 37.46 -22.49
N ARG A 230 -45.19 37.81 -21.23
CA ARG A 230 -44.34 37.58 -20.05
C ARG A 230 -45.12 36.83 -18.96
N ILE A 231 -44.57 35.72 -18.45
CA ILE A 231 -44.92 35.08 -17.17
C ILE A 231 -43.60 34.50 -16.62
N ALA A 232 -42.93 35.02 -15.59
CA ALA A 232 -43.28 35.29 -14.20
C ALA A 232 -43.32 34.03 -13.30
N GLY A 233 -42.28 33.85 -12.47
CA GLY A 233 -42.17 32.83 -11.41
C GLY A 233 -41.28 33.38 -10.28
N PRO A 234 -41.64 33.22 -8.99
CA PRO A 234 -41.16 34.12 -7.93
C PRO A 234 -39.88 33.66 -7.22
N TYR A 235 -39.11 34.66 -6.77
CA TYR A 235 -38.03 34.54 -5.80
C TYR A 235 -38.61 34.79 -4.39
N VAL A 236 -38.22 34.00 -3.39
CA VAL A 236 -38.47 34.30 -1.97
C VAL A 236 -37.14 34.27 -1.25
N ALA A 237 -36.84 35.34 -0.51
CA ALA A 237 -35.65 35.48 0.31
C ALA A 237 -36.07 35.60 1.77
N GLU A 238 -35.33 34.96 2.68
CA GLU A 238 -35.56 35.10 4.12
C GLU A 238 -34.21 35.10 4.87
N SER A 239 -34.13 35.89 5.94
CA SER A 239 -32.90 36.18 6.67
C SER A 239 -33.23 36.66 8.08
N ALA A 240 -32.61 36.09 9.12
CA ALA A 240 -32.24 36.76 10.39
C ALA A 240 -31.64 35.80 11.45
N ALA A 241 -30.96 36.40 12.45
CA ALA A 241 -30.38 35.84 13.69
C ALA A 241 -28.97 35.20 13.57
N ARG A 242 -27.84 35.64 14.15
CA ARG A 242 -27.41 36.65 15.17
C ARG A 242 -26.92 36.09 16.53
N VAL A 243 -25.58 35.92 16.66
CA VAL A 243 -24.67 36.33 17.80
C VAL A 243 -24.67 35.44 19.08
N PRO A 244 -23.55 35.28 19.86
CA PRO A 244 -22.42 36.22 20.10
C PRO A 244 -20.94 35.76 20.07
N ASP A 245 -20.08 36.79 20.13
CA ASP A 245 -18.66 36.95 20.55
C ASP A 245 -18.30 36.29 21.93
N GLU A 246 -17.05 36.16 22.45
CA GLU A 246 -15.64 36.52 22.13
C GLU A 246 -14.71 35.61 23.05
N PRO A 247 -13.35 35.73 23.24
CA PRO A 247 -12.44 36.86 22.95
C PRO A 247 -11.12 36.55 22.19
N ASP A 248 -10.56 37.65 21.66
CA ASP A 248 -9.23 37.78 21.06
C ASP A 248 -8.11 37.98 22.13
N THR A 249 -6.98 37.27 21.99
CA THR A 249 -5.73 37.57 22.70
C THR A 249 -4.62 38.06 21.76
N ARG A 250 -4.59 39.39 21.62
CA ARG A 250 -3.51 40.23 21.08
C ARG A 250 -2.10 39.67 21.30
N HIS A 251 -1.33 39.52 20.22
CA HIS A 251 0.14 39.51 20.26
C HIS A 251 0.72 40.46 19.20
N THR A 252 1.63 41.33 19.64
CA THR A 252 2.37 42.31 18.84
C THR A 252 3.43 41.63 17.95
N PRO A 253 3.70 42.10 16.72
CA PRO A 253 4.69 41.47 15.84
C PRO A 253 6.14 41.91 16.13
N GLU A 254 7.06 40.96 15.99
CA GLU A 254 8.52 41.20 15.89
C GLU A 254 9.08 40.59 14.58
N PRO A 255 10.28 41.01 14.12
CA PRO A 255 10.51 41.22 12.68
C PRO A 255 10.89 39.97 11.86
N HIS A 256 10.57 40.05 10.57
CA HIS A 256 10.85 39.04 9.56
C HIS A 256 12.35 38.72 9.43
N THR A 257 12.66 37.43 9.35
CA THR A 257 13.94 36.92 8.82
C THR A 257 13.62 35.97 7.66
N ASP A 258 14.18 36.22 6.47
CA ASP A 258 13.93 35.42 5.28
C ASP A 258 14.52 33.99 5.39
N PRO A 259 13.75 32.92 5.12
CA PRO A 259 14.30 31.57 4.99
C PRO A 259 14.80 31.27 3.57
N ALA A 260 15.97 30.66 3.48
CA ALA A 260 16.61 30.17 2.26
C ALA A 260 15.79 29.03 1.57
N PRO A 261 16.00 28.77 0.26
CA PRO A 261 15.08 27.94 -0.53
C PRO A 261 15.15 26.44 -0.23
N VAL A 262 13.98 25.83 -0.02
CA VAL A 262 13.80 24.39 0.24
C VAL A 262 13.90 23.57 -1.07
N PRO A 263 14.61 22.42 -1.09
CA PRO A 263 14.71 21.57 -2.27
C PRO A 263 13.38 20.89 -2.64
N LYS A 264 13.17 20.71 -3.95
CA LYS A 264 11.88 20.29 -4.54
C LYS A 264 11.51 18.84 -4.17
N GLN A 265 10.35 18.66 -3.55
CA GLN A 265 9.75 17.35 -3.31
C GLN A 265 9.47 16.62 -4.64
N ARG A 266 9.87 15.33 -4.72
CA ARG A 266 9.57 14.48 -5.89
C ARG A 266 8.12 14.00 -5.86
N LYS A 267 7.46 14.04 -7.03
CA LYS A 267 6.07 13.58 -7.22
C LYS A 267 5.91 12.11 -6.78
N ARG A 268 4.91 11.85 -5.93
CA ARG A 268 4.44 10.48 -5.64
C ARG A 268 3.93 9.80 -6.94
N ARG A 269 4.37 8.57 -7.18
CA ARG A 269 3.84 7.73 -8.26
C ARG A 269 2.45 7.20 -7.86
N ARG A 270 1.47 7.36 -8.75
CA ARG A 270 0.13 6.74 -8.66
C ARG A 270 0.03 5.65 -9.73
N GLY A 271 -0.58 4.52 -9.43
CA GLY A 271 -0.78 3.44 -10.39
C GLY A 271 -1.57 2.27 -9.84
N GLY A 272 -2.87 2.21 -10.14
CA GLY A 272 -3.80 1.13 -9.82
C GLY A 272 -3.56 -0.11 -10.67
N ALA A 273 -2.49 -0.85 -10.38
CA ALA A 273 -2.16 -2.13 -11.01
C ALA A 273 -2.93 -3.33 -10.42
N ARG A 274 -3.83 -3.11 -9.46
CA ARG A 274 -4.35 -4.14 -8.56
C ARG A 274 -5.64 -4.82 -9.04
N PHE A 275 -5.78 -5.05 -10.34
CA PHE A 275 -6.89 -5.82 -10.94
C PHE A 275 -6.45 -7.20 -11.48
N ALA A 276 -5.46 -7.84 -10.85
CA ALA A 276 -5.23 -9.29 -10.90
C ALA A 276 -5.97 -9.93 -9.69
N GLY A 277 -5.49 -11.01 -9.06
CA GLY A 277 -6.12 -11.72 -7.94
C GLY A 277 -5.30 -11.74 -6.64
N MET A 278 -5.96 -11.51 -5.50
CA MET A 278 -5.48 -11.63 -4.10
C MET A 278 -6.71 -11.39 -3.23
N VAL A 279 -7.19 -12.45 -2.58
CA VAL A 279 -8.07 -12.41 -1.42
C VAL A 279 -7.50 -13.45 -0.45
N GLU A 280 -7.12 -13.01 0.74
CA GLU A 280 -7.14 -13.89 1.91
C GLU A 280 -8.47 -13.64 2.63
N GLU A 281 -9.19 -14.70 2.97
CA GLU A 281 -10.44 -14.63 3.69
C GLU A 281 -10.27 -15.33 5.05
N GLU A 282 -10.30 -14.55 6.13
CA GLU A 282 -10.34 -15.06 7.50
C GLU A 282 -11.70 -14.69 8.13
N ALA A 283 -12.46 -15.70 8.56
CA ALA A 283 -13.66 -15.50 9.36
C ALA A 283 -13.88 -16.68 10.33
N ALA A 284 -14.02 -16.37 11.62
CA ALA A 284 -14.36 -17.28 12.71
C ALA A 284 -15.62 -16.76 13.46
N PRO A 285 -16.00 -17.28 14.65
CA PRO A 285 -16.64 -18.58 14.89
C PRO A 285 -18.04 -18.45 15.56
N VAL A 286 -18.90 -19.49 15.53
CA VAL A 286 -20.20 -19.52 16.26
C VAL A 286 -20.50 -20.88 16.93
N VAL A 287 -21.35 -20.86 17.96
CA VAL A 287 -21.49 -21.81 19.08
C VAL A 287 -22.67 -22.82 18.95
N VAL A 288 -22.57 -23.99 19.62
CA VAL A 288 -23.54 -25.14 19.75
C VAL A 288 -24.53 -24.96 20.95
N PRO A 289 -25.43 -25.90 21.40
CA PRO A 289 -25.78 -27.32 21.07
C PRO A 289 -27.31 -27.45 20.72
N PRO A 290 -28.19 -28.42 21.12
CA PRO A 290 -28.07 -29.79 21.70
C PRO A 290 -29.04 -30.91 21.17
N THR A 291 -28.84 -32.15 21.69
CA THR A 291 -29.75 -33.34 21.76
C THR A 291 -30.03 -34.13 20.46
N ALA A 292 -30.13 -35.49 20.43
CA ALA A 292 -30.29 -36.51 21.48
C ALA A 292 -29.62 -37.90 21.16
N GLU A 293 -29.64 -38.83 22.13
CA GLU A 293 -29.00 -40.18 22.14
C GLU A 293 -29.79 -41.31 21.42
N PRO A 294 -29.27 -42.56 21.23
CA PRO A 294 -29.36 -43.60 22.30
C PRO A 294 -28.31 -44.76 22.37
N VAL A 295 -27.97 -45.16 23.62
CA VAL A 295 -27.89 -46.53 24.23
C VAL A 295 -26.86 -47.63 23.78
N LEU A 296 -26.29 -48.32 24.80
CA LEU A 296 -25.28 -49.41 24.82
C LEU A 296 -25.87 -50.85 24.71
N PRO A 297 -25.02 -51.92 24.64
CA PRO A 297 -24.80 -52.74 25.85
C PRO A 297 -23.40 -53.41 26.06
N THR A 298 -22.74 -53.05 27.18
CA THR A 298 -22.24 -53.90 28.30
C THR A 298 -21.50 -55.26 28.12
N LEU A 299 -20.16 -55.26 28.31
CA LEU A 299 -19.28 -56.12 29.19
C LEU A 299 -19.24 -57.68 29.06
N PRO A 300 -18.18 -58.43 29.52
CA PRO A 300 -17.30 -58.20 30.69
C PRO A 300 -15.77 -58.44 30.49
N ALA A 301 -15.02 -58.70 31.58
CA ALA A 301 -13.66 -58.16 31.82
C ALA A 301 -12.52 -59.16 32.19
N GLN A 302 -11.26 -58.69 32.01
CA GLN A 302 -10.01 -59.06 32.73
C GLN A 302 -9.39 -60.48 32.55
N PRO A 303 -8.11 -60.75 32.95
CA PRO A 303 -6.98 -59.88 33.34
C PRO A 303 -5.63 -60.19 32.62
N ALA A 304 -4.53 -59.59 33.11
CA ALA A 304 -3.15 -59.60 32.60
C ALA A 304 -2.34 -60.92 32.68
N ALA A 305 -1.31 -61.06 31.83
CA ALA A 305 -0.02 -61.75 32.11
C ALA A 305 1.07 -61.46 31.04
N THR A 306 2.17 -60.78 31.39
CA THR A 306 3.56 -61.31 31.51
C THR A 306 4.46 -61.51 30.27
N THR A 307 5.70 -60.99 30.42
CA THR A 307 7.00 -61.55 30.00
C THR A 307 7.53 -61.48 28.55
N ARG A 308 8.66 -60.75 28.45
CA ARG A 308 10.02 -61.21 28.01
C ARG A 308 10.49 -61.04 26.55
N ARG A 309 11.67 -60.40 26.50
CA ARG A 309 12.88 -60.70 25.68
C ARG A 309 12.93 -60.17 24.24
N THR A 310 13.68 -59.08 24.11
CA THR A 310 14.55 -58.78 22.97
C THR A 310 15.56 -59.91 22.69
N PRO A 311 15.98 -60.07 21.43
CA PRO A 311 17.31 -60.54 21.07
C PRO A 311 18.29 -59.37 20.84
N ARG A 312 19.55 -59.59 21.22
CA ARG A 312 20.73 -58.79 20.81
C ARG A 312 20.97 -59.05 19.30
N GLY A 313 21.67 -58.22 18.52
CA GLY A 313 22.43 -57.00 18.79
C GLY A 313 23.73 -57.00 17.95
N ALA A 314 24.37 -55.85 17.74
CA ALA A 314 25.75 -55.76 17.24
C ALA A 314 26.40 -54.46 17.76
N ARG A 315 27.68 -54.52 18.10
CA ARG A 315 28.48 -53.39 18.60
C ARG A 315 29.73 -53.23 17.73
N PHE A 316 30.04 -52.00 17.35
CA PHE A 316 31.41 -51.50 17.19
C PHE A 316 31.39 -50.10 17.82
N ALA A 317 32.02 -49.93 18.98
CA ALA A 317 33.46 -49.66 19.15
C ALA A 317 33.78 -48.22 18.70
N GLY A 318 33.91 -47.33 19.69
CA GLY A 318 34.13 -45.90 19.48
C GLY A 318 35.59 -45.50 19.66
N ALA A 319 35.84 -44.20 19.50
CA ALA A 319 37.05 -43.52 19.92
C ALA A 319 36.72 -42.08 20.31
N ASP A 320 37.47 -41.61 21.30
CA ASP A 320 37.84 -40.25 21.65
C ASP A 320 36.77 -39.26 22.19
N ASP A 321 37.01 -38.94 23.46
CA ASP A 321 36.34 -37.99 24.34
C ASP A 321 37.11 -36.66 24.23
N ASP A 322 36.60 -35.74 23.39
CA ASP A 322 37.09 -34.36 23.33
C ASP A 322 36.06 -33.45 24.00
N GLY A 323 36.45 -32.90 25.14
CA GLY A 323 35.57 -32.17 26.05
C GLY A 323 35.11 -30.82 25.51
N ALA A 324 34.12 -30.83 24.62
CA ALA A 324 33.30 -29.66 24.34
C ALA A 324 32.50 -29.31 25.61
N ALA A 325 33.06 -28.41 26.42
CA ALA A 325 32.37 -27.85 27.57
C ALA A 325 31.04 -27.25 27.11
N VAL A 326 29.93 -27.90 27.48
CA VAL A 326 28.58 -27.36 27.28
C VAL A 326 28.48 -26.11 28.14
N THR A 327 28.73 -24.96 27.53
CA THR A 327 28.41 -23.67 28.12
C THR A 327 26.93 -23.71 28.48
N PRO A 328 26.54 -23.61 29.77
CA PRO A 328 25.14 -23.68 30.12
C PRO A 328 24.39 -22.55 29.42
N GLU A 329 23.31 -22.89 28.73
CA GLU A 329 22.39 -21.90 28.18
C GLU A 329 22.00 -20.92 29.31
N PRO A 330 21.96 -19.60 29.04
CA PRO A 330 21.70 -18.61 30.07
C PRO A 330 20.27 -18.77 30.58
N GLN A 331 20.12 -19.55 31.66
CA GLN A 331 18.87 -19.68 32.38
C GLN A 331 18.43 -18.29 32.83
N VAL A 332 17.23 -17.89 32.43
CA VAL A 332 16.62 -16.61 32.83
C VAL A 332 16.61 -16.55 34.36
N GLN A 333 17.45 -15.69 34.93
CA GLN A 333 17.61 -15.61 36.38
C GLN A 333 16.29 -15.14 36.99
N ALA A 334 15.65 -16.00 37.79
CA ALA A 334 14.39 -15.64 38.44
C ALA A 334 14.63 -14.53 39.47
N ALA A 335 13.85 -13.45 39.41
CA ALA A 335 14.04 -12.28 40.25
C ALA A 335 14.03 -12.62 41.75
N GLY A 336 15.06 -12.17 42.46
CA GLY A 336 15.35 -12.49 43.85
C GLY A 336 14.50 -11.72 44.87
N PRO A 337 14.59 -12.08 46.16
CA PRO A 337 13.95 -11.33 47.24
C PRO A 337 14.59 -9.95 47.47
N GLU A 338 15.76 -9.70 46.90
CA GLU A 338 16.44 -8.40 46.87
C GLU A 338 15.87 -7.50 45.77
N ASP A 339 15.72 -8.00 44.55
CA ASP A 339 15.09 -7.27 43.44
C ASP A 339 13.68 -6.76 43.80
N ARG A 340 12.89 -7.57 44.51
CA ARG A 340 11.56 -7.15 45.01
C ARG A 340 11.63 -6.00 46.01
N ARG A 341 12.65 -5.97 46.89
CA ARG A 341 12.84 -4.89 47.87
C ARG A 341 13.29 -3.60 47.19
N GLU A 342 14.24 -3.72 46.26
CA GLU A 342 14.77 -2.58 45.51
C GLU A 342 13.67 -1.92 44.67
N VAL A 343 12.89 -2.71 43.93
CA VAL A 343 11.75 -2.23 43.14
C VAL A 343 10.68 -1.58 44.01
N ALA A 344 10.30 -2.19 45.15
CA ALA A 344 9.30 -1.62 46.05
C ALA A 344 9.76 -0.26 46.63
N GLY A 345 11.02 -0.16 47.07
CA GLY A 345 11.60 1.08 47.57
C GLY A 345 11.66 2.19 46.52
N SER A 346 11.99 1.85 45.27
CA SER A 346 12.01 2.82 44.16
C SER A 346 10.61 3.29 43.75
N VAL A 347 9.61 2.42 43.78
CA VAL A 347 8.21 2.83 43.54
C VAL A 347 7.69 3.71 44.68
N GLU A 348 8.03 3.43 45.94
CA GLU A 348 7.70 4.31 47.06
C GLU A 348 8.38 5.69 46.91
N ALA A 349 9.66 5.71 46.53
CA ALA A 349 10.40 6.95 46.24
C ALA A 349 9.76 7.74 45.08
N LEU A 350 9.33 7.07 44.01
CA LEU A 350 8.65 7.68 42.87
C LEU A 350 7.30 8.30 43.27
N VAL A 351 6.48 7.58 44.05
CA VAL A 351 5.22 8.12 44.60
C VAL A 351 5.47 9.36 45.44
N ARG A 352 6.52 9.35 46.29
CA ARG A 352 6.91 10.52 47.08
C ARG A 352 7.32 11.71 46.20
N LEU A 353 8.20 11.50 45.23
CA LEU A 353 8.66 12.55 44.30
C LEU A 353 7.49 13.16 43.50
N ARG A 354 6.54 12.34 43.04
CA ARG A 354 5.32 12.81 42.37
C ARG A 354 4.41 13.63 43.30
N ARG A 355 4.24 13.22 44.57
CA ARG A 355 3.49 13.99 45.59
C ARG A 355 4.15 15.32 45.95
N GLU A 356 5.49 15.36 45.95
CA GLU A 356 6.29 16.57 46.19
C GLU A 356 6.40 17.49 44.95
N GLY A 357 5.84 17.09 43.80
CA GLY A 357 5.91 17.85 42.54
C GLY A 357 7.30 17.82 41.86
N ARG A 358 8.22 16.97 42.32
CA ARG A 358 9.62 16.89 41.89
C ARG A 358 9.77 16.06 40.61
N SER A 359 9.11 16.52 39.54
CA SER A 359 8.93 15.76 38.31
C SER A 359 10.22 15.43 37.55
N GLY A 360 11.27 16.25 37.67
CA GLY A 360 12.58 15.98 37.06
C GLY A 360 13.30 14.80 37.71
N GLU A 361 13.35 14.76 39.04
CA GLU A 361 13.96 13.65 39.80
C GLU A 361 13.16 12.35 39.64
N ALA A 362 11.83 12.44 39.56
CA ALA A 362 10.98 11.31 39.22
C ALA A 362 11.30 10.75 37.81
N HIS A 363 11.60 11.60 36.83
CA HIS A 363 12.02 11.16 35.49
C HIS A 363 13.42 10.53 35.51
N VAL A 364 14.40 11.10 36.24
CA VAL A 364 15.73 10.49 36.40
C VAL A 364 15.61 9.07 36.97
N LEU A 365 14.80 8.88 38.02
CA LEU A 365 14.58 7.55 38.60
C LEU A 365 13.94 6.56 37.61
N LEU A 366 13.07 7.02 36.72
CA LEU A 366 12.49 6.18 35.65
C LEU A 366 13.52 5.80 34.58
N VAL A 367 14.39 6.74 34.18
CA VAL A 367 15.49 6.48 33.24
C VAL A 367 16.50 5.50 33.84
N GLU A 368 16.87 5.67 35.11
CA GLU A 368 17.72 4.72 35.83
C GLU A 368 17.07 3.33 35.90
N ALA A 369 15.80 3.25 36.28
CA ALA A 369 15.05 1.99 36.37
C ALA A 369 14.88 1.27 35.02
N ALA A 370 14.82 2.01 33.90
CA ALA A 370 14.79 1.41 32.57
C ALA A 370 16.12 0.72 32.19
N HIS A 371 17.25 1.15 32.76
CA HIS A 371 18.58 0.56 32.53
C HIS A 371 18.94 -0.57 33.52
N TRP A 372 18.00 -0.96 34.39
CA TRP A 372 18.19 -2.06 35.33
C TRP A 372 18.18 -3.44 34.65
N PRO A 373 18.66 -4.50 35.33
CA PRO A 373 18.51 -5.87 34.84
C PRO A 373 17.05 -6.20 34.48
N ALA A 374 16.83 -6.67 33.25
CA ALA A 374 15.50 -6.88 32.66
C ALA A 374 14.52 -7.68 33.54
N VAL A 375 15.04 -8.59 34.38
CA VAL A 375 14.28 -9.36 35.37
C VAL A 375 13.49 -8.51 36.38
N ARG A 376 13.83 -7.21 36.52
CA ARG A 376 13.15 -6.24 37.39
C ARG A 376 11.96 -5.54 36.72
N LEU A 377 11.93 -5.43 35.39
CA LEU A 377 10.85 -4.72 34.66
C LEU A 377 9.44 -5.28 34.97
N PRO A 378 9.22 -6.60 35.03
CA PRO A 378 7.92 -7.15 35.41
C PRO A 378 7.52 -6.86 36.87
N LEU A 379 8.50 -6.76 37.77
CA LEU A 379 8.25 -6.36 39.15
C LEU A 379 7.87 -4.88 39.23
N LEU A 380 8.58 -4.02 38.48
CA LEU A 380 8.26 -2.60 38.35
C LEU A 380 6.83 -2.40 37.83
N ALA A 381 6.45 -3.11 36.77
CA ALA A 381 5.07 -3.10 36.28
C ALA A 381 4.04 -3.45 37.36
N ALA A 382 4.29 -4.52 38.13
CA ALA A 382 3.36 -5.00 39.15
C ALA A 382 3.26 -4.09 40.40
N GLU A 383 4.33 -3.40 40.78
CA GLU A 383 4.31 -2.40 41.86
C GLU A 383 3.73 -1.05 41.37
N MET A 384 4.14 -0.57 40.20
CA MET A 384 3.64 0.68 39.62
C MET A 384 2.14 0.63 39.32
N GLN A 385 1.63 -0.51 38.83
CA GLN A 385 0.19 -0.72 38.65
C GLN A 385 -0.57 -0.67 39.99
N ARG A 386 -0.02 -1.25 41.06
CA ARG A 386 -0.62 -1.16 42.42
C ARG A 386 -0.57 0.27 42.99
N ALA A 387 0.46 1.04 42.64
CA ALA A 387 0.60 2.44 43.01
C ALA A 387 -0.21 3.42 42.12
N GLY A 388 -0.86 2.95 41.06
CA GLY A 388 -1.62 3.78 40.11
C GLY A 388 -0.77 4.60 39.14
N LEU A 389 0.51 4.25 38.97
CA LEU A 389 1.51 5.00 38.21
C LEU A 389 1.55 4.63 36.70
N GLY A 390 0.39 4.50 36.06
CA GLY A 390 0.30 4.04 34.67
C GLY A 390 1.00 4.96 33.66
N ALA A 391 1.00 6.28 33.90
CA ALA A 391 1.69 7.25 33.04
C ALA A 391 3.22 7.18 33.19
N ASP A 392 3.71 6.95 34.42
CA ASP A 392 5.14 6.70 34.67
C ASP A 392 5.58 5.36 34.08
N TRP A 393 4.70 4.34 34.09
CA TRP A 393 4.99 3.05 33.46
C TRP A 393 5.11 3.19 31.93
N ALA A 394 4.21 3.93 31.28
CA ALA A 394 4.33 4.24 29.86
C ALA A 394 5.62 5.03 29.54
N THR A 395 6.05 5.91 30.46
CA THR A 395 7.35 6.61 30.35
C THR A 395 8.52 5.63 30.45
N LEU A 396 8.51 4.70 31.41
CA LEU A 396 9.55 3.69 31.58
C LEU A 396 9.67 2.77 30.34
N LEU A 397 8.54 2.35 29.75
CA LEU A 397 8.55 1.58 28.50
C LEU A 397 9.21 2.35 27.34
N TRP A 398 9.00 3.66 27.25
CA TRP A 398 9.62 4.50 26.22
C TRP A 398 11.15 4.61 26.38
N GLU A 399 11.63 4.76 27.62
CA GLU A 399 13.06 4.68 27.92
C GLU A 399 13.63 3.28 27.66
N ALA A 400 12.89 2.22 28.02
CA ALA A 400 13.29 0.83 27.77
C ALA A 400 13.38 0.50 26.26
N ALA A 401 12.51 1.08 25.42
CA ALA A 401 12.59 0.97 23.96
C ALA A 401 13.88 1.60 23.39
N SER A 402 14.51 2.52 24.14
CA SER A 402 15.76 3.18 23.76
C SER A 402 17.03 2.42 24.19
N LEU A 403 16.91 1.30 24.91
CA LEU A 403 18.05 0.45 25.28
C LEU A 403 18.81 -0.10 24.06
N PRO A 404 20.11 -0.46 24.19
CA PRO A 404 20.80 -1.28 23.20
C PRO A 404 20.05 -2.59 22.92
N ALA A 405 20.20 -3.16 21.73
CA ALA A 405 19.36 -4.28 21.28
C ALA A 405 19.35 -5.51 22.22
N GLU A 406 20.48 -5.86 22.85
CA GLU A 406 20.51 -6.93 23.86
C GLU A 406 19.62 -6.61 25.08
N GLY A 407 19.71 -5.38 25.61
CA GLY A 407 18.88 -4.92 26.72
C GLY A 407 17.40 -4.80 26.35
N LEU A 408 17.10 -4.30 25.15
CA LEU A 408 15.75 -4.20 24.59
C LEU A 408 15.08 -5.58 24.49
N VAL A 409 15.76 -6.56 23.90
CA VAL A 409 15.18 -7.90 23.74
C VAL A 409 15.07 -8.62 25.09
N ALA A 410 16.08 -8.49 25.96
CA ALA A 410 15.99 -9.04 27.32
C ALA A 410 14.81 -8.45 28.12
N ALA A 411 14.56 -7.14 28.00
CA ALA A 411 13.39 -6.47 28.58
C ALA A 411 12.07 -7.03 28.04
N ALA A 412 11.97 -7.22 26.73
CA ALA A 412 10.76 -7.74 26.08
C ALA A 412 10.50 -9.21 26.45
N ASP A 413 11.55 -10.03 26.52
CA ASP A 413 11.47 -11.42 26.98
C ASP A 413 11.06 -11.51 28.46
N ALA A 414 11.60 -10.66 29.33
CA ALA A 414 11.22 -10.63 30.74
C ALA A 414 9.75 -10.24 30.94
N LEU A 415 9.26 -9.24 30.20
CA LEU A 415 7.84 -8.85 30.19
C LEU A 415 6.95 -9.98 29.67
N THR A 416 7.31 -10.61 28.56
CA THR A 416 6.58 -11.72 27.95
C THR A 416 6.52 -12.94 28.87
N ALA A 417 7.64 -13.33 29.48
CA ALA A 417 7.71 -14.44 30.43
C ALA A 417 6.87 -14.20 31.71
N ALA A 418 6.63 -12.94 32.06
CA ALA A 418 5.75 -12.55 33.17
C ALA A 418 4.27 -12.36 32.75
N GLY A 419 3.90 -12.75 31.53
CA GLY A 419 2.53 -12.63 31.02
C GLY A 419 2.15 -11.24 30.50
N ARG A 420 3.12 -10.34 30.29
CA ARG A 420 2.92 -8.98 29.77
C ARG A 420 3.45 -8.85 28.34
N ALA A 421 2.97 -9.74 27.47
CA ALA A 421 3.41 -9.85 26.08
C ALA A 421 3.14 -8.57 25.26
N GLU A 422 2.02 -7.87 25.51
CA GLU A 422 1.67 -6.61 24.81
C GLU A 422 2.73 -5.52 25.05
N ASP A 423 3.21 -5.35 26.29
CA ASP A 423 4.27 -4.41 26.62
C ASP A 423 5.62 -4.81 26.01
N GLY A 424 5.92 -6.12 25.99
CA GLY A 424 7.12 -6.66 25.33
C GLY A 424 7.11 -6.38 23.82
N GLU A 425 5.98 -6.63 23.16
CA GLU A 425 5.76 -6.30 21.75
C GLU A 425 5.80 -4.78 21.52
N GLN A 426 5.23 -3.98 22.41
CA GLN A 426 5.28 -2.51 22.32
C GLN A 426 6.71 -1.99 22.30
N ILE A 427 7.57 -2.39 23.24
CA ILE A 427 8.94 -1.88 23.28
C ILE A 427 9.78 -2.40 22.11
N LEU A 428 9.56 -3.63 21.65
CA LEU A 428 10.19 -4.13 20.42
C LEU A 428 9.78 -3.30 19.21
N ARG A 429 8.47 -3.09 19.00
CA ARG A 429 7.94 -2.27 17.89
C ARG A 429 8.45 -0.83 17.91
N GLN A 430 8.72 -0.27 19.08
CA GLN A 430 9.32 1.06 19.23
C GLN A 430 10.84 1.05 18.98
N GLY A 431 11.57 0.08 19.55
CA GLY A 431 13.04 -0.01 19.41
C GLY A 431 13.52 -0.35 17.99
N VAL A 432 12.69 -1.01 17.17
CA VAL A 432 12.97 -1.27 15.75
C VAL A 432 12.74 -0.04 14.82
N LEU A 433 12.30 1.09 15.38
CA LEU A 433 12.20 2.37 14.65
C LEU A 433 13.56 3.10 14.47
N ARG A 434 14.65 2.51 14.98
CA ARG A 434 16.03 2.94 14.71
C ARG A 434 16.39 2.93 13.20
N PRO A 435 17.40 3.72 12.77
CA PRO A 435 17.97 3.64 11.43
C PRO A 435 18.37 2.21 11.03
N ALA A 436 18.11 1.84 9.77
CA ALA A 436 18.38 0.48 9.28
C ALA A 436 19.84 0.01 9.48
N PRO A 437 20.89 0.84 9.29
CA PRO A 437 22.26 0.41 9.58
C PRO A 437 22.53 0.08 11.05
N GLU A 438 21.86 0.75 12.00
CA GLU A 438 21.98 0.45 13.43
C GLU A 438 21.35 -0.91 13.77
N ILE A 439 20.24 -1.27 13.11
CA ILE A 439 19.64 -2.60 13.23
C ILE A 439 20.58 -3.67 12.68
N GLY A 440 21.21 -3.44 11.53
CA GLY A 440 22.23 -4.34 10.98
C GLY A 440 23.41 -4.56 11.94
N GLN A 441 23.98 -3.49 12.49
CA GLN A 441 25.06 -3.55 13.47
C GLN A 441 24.64 -4.28 14.77
N ALA A 442 23.44 -4.01 15.27
CA ALA A 442 22.89 -4.68 16.45
C ALA A 442 22.75 -6.20 16.25
N VAL A 443 22.22 -6.61 15.09
CA VAL A 443 22.10 -8.03 14.72
C VAL A 443 23.47 -8.69 14.64
N LEU A 444 24.46 -8.06 14.00
CA LEU A 444 25.83 -8.59 13.92
C LEU A 444 26.47 -8.76 15.32
N GLY A 445 26.28 -7.79 16.22
CA GLY A 445 26.74 -7.88 17.61
C GLY A 445 26.13 -9.06 18.36
N LEU A 446 24.80 -9.23 18.26
CA LEU A 446 24.08 -10.35 18.86
C LEU A 446 24.50 -11.71 18.25
N THR A 447 24.66 -11.78 16.93
CA THR A 447 25.15 -12.98 16.22
C THR A 447 26.56 -13.35 16.69
N GLY A 448 27.47 -12.39 16.80
CA GLY A 448 28.84 -12.59 17.31
C GLY A 448 28.88 -13.05 18.77
N ALA A 449 27.92 -12.63 19.59
CA ALA A 449 27.73 -13.09 20.96
C ALA A 449 26.96 -14.43 21.10
N GLY A 450 26.57 -15.06 19.99
CA GLY A 450 25.80 -16.33 20.00
C GLY A 450 24.34 -16.19 20.42
N ARG A 451 23.82 -14.95 20.53
CA ARG A 451 22.48 -14.58 21.01
C ARG A 451 21.40 -14.83 19.94
N ARG A 452 21.24 -16.09 19.52
CA ARG A 452 20.36 -16.47 18.39
C ARG A 452 18.89 -16.14 18.63
N ARG A 453 18.38 -16.43 19.83
CA ARG A 453 16.99 -16.13 20.21
C ARG A 453 16.72 -14.64 20.06
N GLU A 454 17.66 -13.82 20.51
CA GLU A 454 17.55 -12.37 20.54
C GLU A 454 17.63 -11.77 19.13
N VAL A 455 18.46 -12.35 18.25
CA VAL A 455 18.47 -12.03 16.81
C VAL A 455 17.10 -12.30 16.17
N HIS A 456 16.50 -13.48 16.40
CA HIS A 456 15.20 -13.81 15.81
C HIS A 456 14.09 -12.88 16.32
N ALA A 457 14.02 -12.61 17.62
CA ALA A 457 13.00 -11.72 18.20
C ALA A 457 13.11 -10.27 17.69
N LEU A 458 14.34 -9.74 17.56
CA LEU A 458 14.57 -8.41 17.00
C LEU A 458 14.20 -8.34 15.52
N LEU A 459 14.59 -9.34 14.73
CA LEU A 459 14.33 -9.37 13.29
C LEU A 459 12.86 -9.61 12.96
N ASP A 460 12.16 -10.47 13.69
CA ASP A 460 10.71 -10.70 13.54
C ASP A 460 9.91 -9.40 13.81
N ALA A 461 10.23 -8.69 14.89
CA ALA A 461 9.65 -7.37 15.16
C ALA A 461 10.01 -6.34 14.06
N TYR A 462 11.25 -6.36 13.56
CA TYR A 462 11.71 -5.43 12.54
C TYR A 462 10.99 -5.61 11.20
N VAL A 463 10.84 -6.86 10.70
CA VAL A 463 10.18 -7.12 9.41
C VAL A 463 8.65 -6.91 9.47
N ARG A 464 8.02 -7.01 10.64
CA ARG A 464 6.59 -6.68 10.82
C ARG A 464 6.31 -5.17 10.81
N VAL A 465 7.27 -4.35 11.27
CA VAL A 465 7.10 -2.90 11.42
C VAL A 465 7.63 -2.11 10.23
N ARG A 466 8.67 -2.61 9.55
CA ARG A 466 9.34 -1.91 8.45
C ARG A 466 8.86 -2.38 7.09
N THR A 467 8.86 -1.45 6.12
CA THR A 467 8.65 -1.86 4.72
C THR A 467 9.83 -2.72 4.24
N PRO A 468 9.61 -3.61 3.27
CA PRO A 468 10.67 -4.45 2.69
C PRO A 468 11.91 -3.65 2.23
N GLU A 469 11.74 -2.43 1.70
CA GLU A 469 12.83 -1.56 1.27
C GLU A 469 13.53 -0.81 2.42
N GLU A 470 12.90 -0.70 3.59
CA GLU A 470 13.56 -0.28 4.82
C GLU A 470 14.34 -1.43 5.44
N ALA A 471 13.74 -2.62 5.48
CA ALA A 471 14.38 -3.84 5.96
C ALA A 471 15.64 -4.17 5.15
N ALA A 472 15.56 -4.15 3.81
CA ALA A 472 16.68 -4.41 2.91
C ALA A 472 17.89 -3.49 3.12
N ARG A 473 17.69 -2.24 3.58
CA ARG A 473 18.81 -1.31 3.87
C ARG A 473 19.62 -1.69 5.11
N SER A 474 19.10 -2.54 6.00
CA SER A 474 19.86 -2.99 7.18
C SER A 474 21.07 -3.85 6.82
N VAL A 475 21.02 -4.55 5.68
CA VAL A 475 22.05 -5.52 5.30
C VAL A 475 23.32 -4.86 4.75
N GLU A 476 23.31 -3.55 4.48
CA GLU A 476 24.44 -2.78 3.92
C GLU A 476 25.77 -3.00 4.67
N THR A 477 25.70 -3.27 5.98
CA THR A 477 26.88 -3.46 6.84
C THR A 477 27.61 -4.77 6.55
N ASP A 478 26.89 -5.89 6.46
CA ASP A 478 27.40 -7.19 6.03
C ASP A 478 26.27 -7.98 5.35
N PRO A 479 26.16 -7.88 4.01
CA PRO A 479 25.11 -8.55 3.28
C PRO A 479 25.17 -10.08 3.39
N ARG A 480 26.36 -10.67 3.62
CA ARG A 480 26.51 -12.13 3.66
C ARG A 480 25.99 -12.73 4.96
N ALA A 481 26.18 -12.03 6.08
CA ALA A 481 25.66 -12.44 7.37
C ALA A 481 24.17 -12.07 7.54
N LEU A 482 23.77 -10.88 7.10
CA LEU A 482 22.44 -10.31 7.43
C LEU A 482 21.32 -10.78 6.50
N VAL A 483 21.59 -10.99 5.20
CA VAL A 483 20.54 -11.41 4.24
C VAL A 483 19.86 -12.73 4.63
N PRO A 484 20.59 -13.83 4.96
CA PRO A 484 19.96 -15.09 5.34
C PRO A 484 19.06 -14.96 6.58
N LEU A 485 19.52 -14.23 7.60
CA LEU A 485 18.78 -14.02 8.86
C LEU A 485 17.51 -13.21 8.64
N LEU A 486 17.58 -12.15 7.83
CA LEU A 486 16.43 -11.28 7.52
C LEU A 486 15.38 -12.03 6.68
N LEU A 487 15.80 -12.88 5.73
CA LEU A 487 14.93 -13.75 4.93
C LEU A 487 14.31 -14.89 5.75
N GLU A 488 15.01 -15.39 6.77
CA GLU A 488 14.47 -16.37 7.72
C GLU A 488 13.38 -15.73 8.60
N ALA A 489 13.66 -14.55 9.16
CA ALA A 489 12.68 -13.80 9.95
C ALA A 489 11.42 -13.43 9.13
N ALA A 490 11.60 -12.93 7.90
CA ALA A 490 10.47 -12.61 7.01
C ALA A 490 9.60 -13.85 6.70
N ARG A 491 10.22 -15.02 6.49
CA ARG A 491 9.49 -16.29 6.32
C ARG A 491 8.71 -16.71 7.56
N GLY A 492 9.22 -16.38 8.75
CA GLY A 492 8.52 -16.60 10.02
C GLY A 492 7.25 -15.77 10.18
N VAL A 493 7.12 -14.66 9.42
CA VAL A 493 5.91 -13.84 9.35
C VAL A 493 4.98 -14.32 8.26
N SER A 494 5.43 -14.32 7.00
CA SER A 494 4.69 -14.89 5.87
C SER A 494 5.61 -15.14 4.67
N GLU A 495 5.22 -16.04 3.76
CA GLU A 495 5.95 -16.20 2.50
C GLU A 495 5.85 -14.92 1.63
N GLU A 496 4.75 -14.16 1.69
CA GLU A 496 4.63 -12.85 1.00
C GLU A 496 5.67 -11.84 1.50
N CYS A 497 5.79 -11.66 2.83
CA CYS A 497 6.79 -10.79 3.45
C CYS A 497 8.22 -11.16 3.01
N ARG A 498 8.49 -12.47 2.93
CA ARG A 498 9.77 -12.99 2.42
C ARG A 498 9.97 -12.67 0.92
N TRP A 499 8.96 -12.85 0.07
CA TRP A 499 9.06 -12.55 -1.37
C TRP A 499 9.31 -11.06 -1.64
N ASP A 500 8.58 -10.19 -0.95
CA ASP A 500 8.77 -8.75 -1.03
C ASP A 500 10.16 -8.34 -0.56
N LEU A 501 10.67 -8.94 0.52
CA LEU A 501 12.02 -8.71 1.00
C LEU A 501 13.09 -9.20 0.00
N VAL A 502 12.91 -10.37 -0.61
CA VAL A 502 13.77 -10.85 -1.71
C VAL A 502 13.78 -9.85 -2.87
N HIS A 503 12.62 -9.27 -3.21
CA HIS A 503 12.51 -8.25 -4.23
C HIS A 503 13.27 -6.96 -3.84
N ALA A 504 13.04 -6.45 -2.63
CA ALA A 504 13.68 -5.25 -2.12
C ALA A 504 15.21 -5.39 -2.02
N LEU A 505 15.71 -6.52 -1.54
CA LEU A 505 17.14 -6.85 -1.51
C LEU A 505 17.75 -6.86 -2.92
N ARG A 506 17.07 -7.48 -3.89
CA ARG A 506 17.50 -7.50 -5.30
C ARG A 506 17.52 -6.10 -5.92
N VAL A 507 16.54 -5.26 -5.61
CA VAL A 507 16.49 -3.85 -6.06
C VAL A 507 17.61 -3.01 -5.42
N ALA A 508 17.97 -3.29 -4.17
CA ALA A 508 19.11 -2.69 -3.49
C ALA A 508 20.48 -3.22 -3.97
N GLY A 509 20.52 -4.24 -4.84
CA GLY A 509 21.75 -4.81 -5.39
C GLY A 509 22.35 -5.95 -4.58
N PHE A 510 21.64 -6.47 -3.57
CA PHE A 510 22.06 -7.62 -2.77
C PHE A 510 21.57 -8.94 -3.37
N THR A 511 22.40 -9.98 -3.24
CA THR A 511 22.04 -11.36 -3.61
C THR A 511 21.28 -12.01 -2.45
N ALA A 512 20.00 -12.28 -2.68
CA ALA A 512 19.08 -13.00 -1.78
C ALA A 512 19.09 -14.51 -2.06
#